data_AF-A0A3D9BKT1-F1
#
_entry.id   AF-A0A3D9BKT1-F1
#
_cell.length_a   1.000
_cell.length_b   1.000
_cell.length_c   1.000
_cell.angle_alpha   90.00
_cell.angle_beta   90.00
_cell.angle_gamma   90.00
#
_symmetry.space_group_name_H-M   'P 1'
#
loop_
_entity.id
_entity.type
_entity.pdbx_description
1 polymer ?
#
loop_
_entity_poly.entity_id
_entity_poly.type
_entity_poly.pdbx_seq_one_letter_code
_entity_poly.pdbx_strand_id
1 'polypeptide(L)'
;MDITNDFKDEILNLTKSIENIEVVYKKKDKYSGTLASVKQSPFQITILDDNHKEETEHTIDFELAEEITIKLFDGTIKTFKDAVA
;
A
#
# COMPACT_ATOMS: atom_id res chain seq x y z
N MET A 1 1.27 10.08 5.72
CA MET A 1 1.16 10.34 4.27
C MET A 1 -0.20 10.92 3.91
N ASP A 2 -0.22 12.08 3.25
CA ASP A 2 -1.45 12.59 2.63
C ASP A 2 -1.84 11.72 1.42
N ILE A 3 -3.03 11.13 1.47
CA ILE A 3 -3.56 10.33 0.37
C ILE A 3 -4.15 11.26 -0.69
N THR A 4 -3.47 11.39 -1.83
CA THR A 4 -3.98 12.14 -2.98
C THR A 4 -5.09 11.37 -3.70
N ASN A 5 -5.97 12.08 -4.40
CA ASN A 5 -6.99 11.43 -5.24
C ASN A 5 -6.34 10.61 -6.36
N ASP A 6 -5.21 11.07 -6.90
CA ASP A 6 -4.44 10.35 -7.93
C ASP A 6 -4.00 8.96 -7.45
N PHE A 7 -3.49 8.86 -6.21
CA PHE A 7 -3.12 7.57 -5.62
C PHE A 7 -4.33 6.64 -5.47
N LYS A 8 -5.47 7.18 -5.01
CA LYS A 8 -6.71 6.39 -4.87
C LYS A 8 -7.16 5.86 -6.22
N ASP A 9 -7.21 6.73 -7.23
CA ASP A 9 -7.61 6.37 -8.59
C ASP A 9 -6.66 5.34 -9.21
N GLU A 10 -5.35 5.46 -8.98
CA GLU A 10 -4.38 4.47 -9.43
C GLU A 10 -4.59 3.10 -8.81
N ILE A 11 -4.69 3.01 -7.48
CA ILE A 11 -4.92 1.73 -6.79
C ILE A 11 -6.22 1.08 -7.28
N LEU A 12 -7.29 1.86 -7.43
CA LEU A 12 -8.60 1.37 -7.87
C LEU A 12 -8.59 0.91 -9.33
N ASN A 13 -7.87 1.61 -10.22
CA ASN A 13 -7.79 1.24 -11.62
C ASN A 13 -6.81 0.08 -11.87
N LEU A 14 -5.79 -0.07 -11.03
CA LEU A 14 -4.72 -1.06 -11.19
C LEU A 14 -4.88 -2.28 -10.29
N THR A 15 -5.96 -2.39 -9.51
CA THR A 15 -6.18 -3.47 -8.52
C THR A 15 -5.84 -4.87 -9.05
N LYS A 16 -6.20 -5.18 -10.30
CA LYS A 16 -5.94 -6.50 -10.93
C LYS A 16 -4.52 -6.69 -11.46
N SER A 17 -3.78 -5.60 -11.63
CA SER A 17 -2.42 -5.58 -12.16
C SER A 17 -1.37 -5.50 -11.06
N ILE A 18 -1.78 -5.24 -9.82
CA ILE A 18 -0.90 -5.16 -8.65
C ILE A 18 -0.41 -6.58 -8.31
N GLU A 19 0.91 -6.76 -8.40
CA GLU A 19 1.61 -7.96 -7.95
C GLU A 19 1.84 -7.90 -6.45
N ASN A 20 2.31 -6.76 -5.95
CA ASN A 20 2.71 -6.59 -4.55
C ASN A 20 2.58 -5.12 -4.12
N ILE A 21 2.30 -4.92 -2.83
CA ILE A 21 2.30 -3.62 -2.16
C ILE A 21 3.22 -3.71 -0.96
N GLU A 22 4.12 -2.74 -0.87
CA GLU A 22 5.03 -2.53 0.24
C GLU A 22 4.68 -1.21 0.93
N VAL A 23 4.63 -1.21 2.26
CA VAL A 23 4.44 -0.01 3.08
C VAL A 23 5.52 0.08 4.14
N VAL A 24 6.04 1.29 4.35
CA VAL A 24 7.03 1.64 5.36
C VAL A 24 6.44 2.67 6.32
N TYR A 25 6.54 2.40 7.62
CA TYR A 25 6.05 3.26 8.72
C TYR A 25 7.17 4.06 9.41
N LYS A 26 6.79 5.11 10.15
CA LYS A 26 7.66 6.06 10.92
C LYS A 26 8.64 5.45 11.95
N LYS A 27 8.81 4.12 12.00
CA LYS A 27 9.79 3.40 12.84
C LYS A 27 10.58 2.33 12.08
N LYS A 28 10.55 2.37 10.74
CA LYS A 28 11.09 1.34 9.83
C LYS A 28 10.39 -0.01 9.91
N ASP A 29 9.20 -0.07 10.52
CA ASP A 29 8.33 -1.24 10.36
C ASP A 29 7.88 -1.27 8.90
N LYS A 30 8.06 -2.44 8.27
CA LYS A 30 7.81 -2.66 6.85
C LYS A 30 6.91 -3.87 6.67
N TYR A 31 5.82 -3.67 5.96
CA TYR A 31 4.88 -4.73 5.59
C TYR A 31 4.89 -4.85 4.07
N SER A 32 4.86 -6.08 3.57
CA SER A 32 4.95 -6.36 2.15
C SER A 32 4.04 -7.53 1.83
N GLY A 33 3.17 -7.35 0.85
CA GLY A 33 2.10 -8.31 0.66
C GLY A 33 1.34 -8.15 -0.64
N THR A 34 0.57 -9.17 -0.97
CA THR A 34 -0.37 -9.11 -2.09
C THR A 34 -1.59 -8.27 -1.70
N LEU A 35 -2.22 -7.59 -2.66
CA LEU A 35 -3.41 -6.81 -2.37
C LEU A 35 -4.58 -7.72 -2.00
N ALA A 36 -5.11 -7.59 -0.77
CA ALA A 36 -6.24 -8.36 -0.28
C ALA A 36 -7.58 -7.66 -0.60
N SER A 37 -7.69 -6.38 -0.26
CA SER A 37 -8.90 -5.59 -0.52
C SER A 37 -8.64 -4.09 -0.59
N VAL A 38 -9.51 -3.39 -1.33
CA VAL A 38 -9.57 -1.92 -1.38
C VAL A 38 -11.01 -1.49 -1.13
N LYS A 39 -11.22 -0.59 -0.17
CA LYS A 39 -12.51 0.09 0.04
C LYS A 39 -12.39 1.54 -0.36
N GLN A 40 -13.44 2.08 -0.99
CA GLN A 40 -13.45 3.47 -1.45
C GLN A 40 -13.93 4.47 -0.38
N SER A 41 -14.78 4.04 0.56
CA SER A 41 -15.36 4.92 1.58
C SER A 41 -15.66 4.16 2.88
N PRO A 42 -14.91 4.44 3.99
CA PRO A 42 -13.66 5.20 4.01
C PRO A 42 -12.59 4.53 3.15
N PHE A 43 -11.64 5.31 2.61
CA PHE A 43 -10.57 4.75 1.78
C PHE A 43 -9.67 3.86 2.64
N GLN A 44 -9.56 2.57 2.27
CA GLN A 44 -8.81 1.57 3.02
C GLN A 44 -8.14 0.59 2.06
N ILE A 45 -6.89 0.23 2.36
CA ILE A 45 -6.16 -0.83 1.65
C ILE A 45 -5.74 -1.88 2.67
N THR A 46 -6.00 -3.14 2.35
CA THR A 46 -5.54 -4.29 3.13
C THR A 46 -4.67 -5.17 2.24
N ILE A 47 -3.52 -5.59 2.75
CA ILE A 47 -2.58 -6.48 2.08
C ILE A 47 -2.49 -7.81 2.83
N LEU A 48 -2.25 -8.91 2.12
CA LEU A 48 -1.89 -10.18 2.74
C LEU A 48 -0.39 -10.15 3.00
N ASP A 49 0.01 -10.00 4.26
CA ASP A 49 1.41 -9.82 4.60
C ASP A 49 2.20 -11.13 4.48
N ASP A 50 3.20 -11.11 3.61
CA ASP A 50 4.05 -12.27 3.35
C ASP A 50 5.19 -12.36 4.38
N ASN A 51 5.47 -11.29 5.13
CA ASN A 51 6.62 -11.20 6.03
C ASN A 51 6.31 -11.57 7.49
N HIS A 52 5.12 -11.25 8.00
CA HIS A 52 4.76 -11.52 9.39
C HIS A 52 3.86 -12.76 9.48
N LYS A 53 4.44 -13.88 9.95
CA LYS A 53 3.77 -15.20 10.01
C LYS A 53 2.52 -15.27 10.89
N GLU A 54 2.26 -14.28 11.73
CA GLU A 54 1.18 -14.29 12.73
C GLU A 54 -0.04 -13.46 12.30
N GLU A 55 0.12 -12.48 11.41
CA GLU A 55 -0.97 -11.66 10.88
C GLU A 55 -1.06 -11.83 9.36
N THR A 56 -2.06 -12.58 8.90
CA THR A 56 -2.26 -12.84 7.48
C THR A 56 -2.75 -11.62 6.70
N GLU A 57 -3.29 -10.60 7.38
CA GLU A 57 -3.81 -9.39 6.75
C GLU A 57 -3.30 -8.15 7.50
N HIS A 58 -2.75 -7.19 6.75
CA HIS A 58 -2.32 -5.91 7.27
C HIS A 58 -3.13 -4.78 6.63
N THR A 59 -3.79 -3.96 7.44
CA THR A 59 -4.46 -2.74 6.96
C THR A 59 -3.47 -1.58 6.99
N ILE A 60 -3.32 -0.90 5.86
CA ILE A 60 -2.41 0.23 5.75
C ILE A 60 -2.92 1.42 6.57
N ASP A 61 -2.14 1.85 7.55
CA ASP A 61 -2.37 3.09 8.30
C ASP A 61 -1.66 4.26 7.58
N PHE A 62 -2.43 5.01 6.80
CA PHE A 62 -1.88 6.10 6.01
C PHE A 62 -1.35 7.29 6.84
N GLU A 63 -1.82 7.46 8.09
CA GLU A 63 -1.33 8.53 8.97
C GLU A 63 0.10 8.25 9.42
N LEU A 64 0.40 6.97 9.66
CA LEU A 64 1.70 6.49 10.10
C LEU A 64 2.64 6.09 8.94
N ALA A 65 2.10 5.82 7.75
CA ALA A 65 2.87 5.47 6.58
C ALA A 65 3.74 6.65 6.10
N GLU A 66 5.01 6.37 5.82
CA GLU A 66 5.97 7.30 5.21
C GLU A 66 6.09 7.06 3.70
N GLU A 67 6.00 5.79 3.29
CA GLU A 67 6.19 5.37 1.92
C GLU A 67 5.31 4.16 1.59
N ILE A 68 4.70 4.19 0.41
CA ILE A 68 3.98 3.07 -0.18
C ILE A 68 4.56 2.82 -1.57
N THR A 69 4.99 1.59 -1.83
CA THR A 69 5.45 1.13 -3.13
C THR A 69 4.51 0.08 -3.69
N ILE A 70 4.06 0.27 -4.92
CA ILE A 70 3.22 -0.64 -5.67
C ILE A 70 4.06 -1.24 -6.80
N LYS A 71 4.11 -2.57 -6.85
CA LYS A 71 4.71 -3.32 -7.95
C LYS A 71 3.61 -3.96 -8.78
N LEU A 72 3.66 -3.75 -10.09
CA LEU A 72 2.73 -4.34 -11.06
C LEU A 72 3.36 -5.59 -11.71
N PHE A 73 2.52 -6.51 -12.18
CA PHE A 73 2.98 -7.75 -12.86
C PHE A 73 3.79 -7.51 -14.14
N ASP A 74 3.67 -6.33 -14.76
CA ASP A 74 4.46 -5.94 -15.92
C ASP A 74 5.87 -5.43 -15.57
N GLY A 75 6.21 -5.41 -14.27
CA GLY A 75 7.48 -4.92 -13.74
C GLY A 75 7.49 -3.42 -13.42
N THR A 76 6.40 -2.68 -13.67
CA THR A 76 6.28 -1.27 -13.30
C THR A 76 6.29 -1.13 -11.77
N ILE A 77 7.09 -0.19 -11.27
CA ILE A 77 7.18 0.14 -9.85
C ILE A 77 6.75 1.60 -9.66
N LYS A 78 5.79 1.84 -8.77
CA LYS A 78 5.32 3.17 -8.39
C LYS A 78 5.49 3.38 -6.90
N THR A 79 6.20 4.44 -6.52
CA THR A 79 6.47 4.75 -5.11
C THR A 79 5.89 6.11 -4.78
N PHE A 80 5.11 6.15 -3.71
CA PHE A 80 4.49 7.34 -3.16
C PHE A 80 5.08 7.56 -1.77
N LYS A 81 5.62 8.75 -1.54
CA LYS A 81 6.23 9.12 -0.26
C LYS A 81 5.52 10.35 0.27
N ASP A 82 5.41 10.43 1.58
CA ASP A 82 5.03 11.68 2.21
C ASP A 82 6.09 12.74 1.86
N ALA A 83 5.65 13.92 1.43
CA ALA A 83 6.57 15.04 1.29
C ALA A 83 6.99 15.42 2.70
N VAL A 84 8.22 15.06 3.07
CA VAL A 84 8.81 15.47 4.35
C VAL A 84 8.67 16.99 4.45
N ALA A 85 7.83 17.44 5.37
CA ALA A 85 7.72 18.85 5.73
C ALA A 85 9.00 19.33 6.43
#